data_AF-A0A7J7ESD6-F1
#
_entry.id   AF-A0A7J7ESD6-F1
#
_cell.length_a   1.000
_cell.length_b   1.000
_cell.length_c   1.000
_cell.angle_alpha   90.00
_cell.angle_beta   90.00
_cell.angle_gamma   90.00
#
_symmetry.space_group_name_H-M   'P 1'
#
loop_
_entity.id
_entity.type
_entity.pdbx_description
1 polymer ?
#
loop_
_entity_poly.entity_id
_entity_poly.type
_entity_poly.pdbx_seq_one_letter_code
_entity_poly.pdbx_strand_id
1 'polypeptide(L)'
;FVGKGPRITDVTANLLFYDFPIVEHLFLSGPLINKNQLNVTKCDMMPWENVNEHQKQGLRRHYEAGCNCTIQSENERALVDDPVQACRWDRSQLSPTEYSHLYNTSACIPVSPFVCQWKNINEPI
;
A
#
# COMPACT_ATOMS: atom_id res chain seq x y z
N PHE A 1 -4.76 -0.32 1.56
CA PHE A 1 -4.10 -0.71 0.30
C PHE A 1 -4.64 -2.06 -0.16
N VAL A 2 -5.75 -2.06 -0.89
CA VAL A 2 -6.22 -3.20 -1.70
C VAL A 2 -6.73 -2.59 -3.00
N GLY A 3 -6.19 -3.00 -4.14
CA GLY A 3 -6.66 -2.55 -5.45
C GLY A 3 -5.59 -2.69 -6.53
N LYS A 4 -5.88 -3.52 -7.53
CA LYS A 4 -5.13 -3.60 -8.79
C LYS A 4 -5.07 -2.20 -9.41
N GLY A 5 -3.89 -1.61 -9.51
CA GLY A 5 -3.66 -0.28 -10.07
C GLY A 5 -2.44 -0.26 -11.00
N PRO A 6 -2.51 0.46 -12.14
CA PRO A 6 -1.49 0.41 -13.18
C PRO A 6 -0.19 1.13 -12.76
N ARG A 7 0.89 0.83 -13.49
CA ARG A 7 2.22 1.46 -13.35
C ARG A 7 2.13 2.97 -13.16
N ILE A 8 2.69 3.44 -12.05
CA ILE A 8 2.87 4.86 -11.76
C ILE A 8 4.06 5.34 -12.60
N THR A 9 3.80 5.97 -13.74
CA THR A 9 4.73 6.91 -14.37
C THR A 9 4.33 8.30 -13.89
N ASP A 10 5.29 9.06 -13.36
CA ASP A 10 5.17 10.42 -12.83
C ASP A 10 3.96 11.20 -13.37
N VAL A 11 2.93 11.38 -12.53
CA VAL A 11 1.78 12.23 -12.84
C VAL A 11 1.94 13.51 -12.04
N THR A 12 2.38 14.57 -12.71
CA THR A 12 2.33 15.93 -12.19
C THR A 12 0.86 16.35 -12.17
N ALA A 13 0.20 16.25 -11.02
CA ALA A 13 -1.17 16.74 -10.84
C ALA A 13 -1.15 18.27 -10.75
N ASN A 14 -1.77 18.95 -11.72
CA ASN A 14 -2.06 20.38 -11.63
C ASN A 14 -3.17 20.60 -10.58
N LEU A 15 -2.78 20.78 -9.33
CA LEU A 15 -3.65 21.32 -8.29
C LEU A 15 -3.81 22.82 -8.54
N LEU A 16 -5.05 23.28 -8.70
CA LEU A 16 -5.38 24.70 -8.71
C LEU A 16 -4.99 25.28 -7.35
N PHE A 17 -3.91 26.05 -7.32
CA PHE A 17 -3.37 26.71 -6.14
C PHE A 17 -4.38 27.75 -5.63
N TYR A 18 -5.06 27.43 -4.53
CA TYR A 18 -5.52 28.44 -3.58
C TYR A 18 -4.38 28.65 -2.59
N ASP A 19 -3.96 29.90 -2.38
CA ASP A 19 -2.86 30.31 -1.50
C ASP A 19 -2.90 29.61 -0.13
N PHE A 20 -2.08 28.57 0.04
CA PHE A 20 -1.68 28.01 1.32
C PHE A 20 -0.15 28.11 1.39
N PRO A 21 0.43 28.78 2.41
CA PRO A 21 1.85 29.13 2.43
C PRO A 21 2.80 27.97 2.75
N ILE A 22 2.37 26.71 2.57
CA ILE A 22 3.22 25.52 2.76
C ILE A 22 2.74 24.47 1.75
N VAL A 23 3.57 24.13 0.76
CA VAL A 23 3.26 23.00 -0.14
C VAL A 23 3.51 21.72 0.64
N GLU A 24 2.49 21.19 1.31
CA GLU A 24 2.55 19.87 1.89
C GLU A 24 2.62 18.84 0.75
N HIS A 25 3.71 18.08 0.67
CA HIS A 25 3.80 16.96 -0.25
C HIS A 25 2.86 15.84 0.20
N LEU A 26 1.97 15.40 -0.68
CA LEU A 26 1.03 14.32 -0.43
C LEU A 26 1.36 13.13 -1.31
N PHE A 27 1.35 11.93 -0.73
CA PHE A 27 1.19 10.69 -1.46
C PHE A 27 -0.28 10.51 -1.84
N LEU A 28 -0.53 10.25 -3.12
CA LEU A 28 -1.86 10.06 -3.69
C LEU A 28 -1.93 8.70 -4.37
N SER A 29 -3.01 7.94 -4.12
CA SER A 29 -3.27 6.69 -4.82
C SER A 29 -4.74 6.56 -5.17
N GLY A 30 -5.10 6.28 -6.42
CA GLY A 30 -6.51 6.19 -6.80
C GLY A 30 -6.68 5.69 -8.24
N PRO A 31 -7.91 5.42 -8.66
CA PRO A 31 -8.18 5.07 -10.05
C PRO A 31 -8.10 6.31 -10.94
N LEU A 32 -7.53 6.14 -12.15
CA LEU A 32 -7.61 7.16 -13.19
C LEU A 32 -9.03 7.23 -13.75
N ILE A 33 -9.59 8.44 -13.78
CA ILE A 33 -10.87 8.73 -14.46
C ILE A 33 -10.61 8.85 -15.98
N ASN A 34 -9.50 9.49 -16.32
CA ASN A 34 -8.97 9.62 -17.67
C ASN A 34 -7.45 9.82 -17.60
N LYS A 35 -6.79 10.08 -18.74
CA LYS A 35 -5.33 10.16 -18.84
C LYS A 35 -4.66 11.13 -17.84
N ASN A 36 -5.36 12.20 -17.43
CA ASN A 36 -4.77 13.28 -16.63
C ASN A 36 -5.55 13.56 -15.32
N GLN A 37 -6.53 12.74 -14.97
CA GLN A 37 -7.37 12.95 -13.79
C GLN A 37 -7.44 11.68 -12.95
N LEU A 38 -7.12 11.83 -11.66
CA LEU A 38 -7.17 10.81 -10.64
C LEU A 38 -8.42 11.02 -9.78
N ASN A 39 -9.22 9.97 -9.56
CA ASN A 39 -10.28 10.02 -8.56
C ASN A 39 -9.66 9.69 -7.20
N VAL A 40 -9.80 10.58 -6.24
CA VAL A 40 -9.23 10.42 -4.89
C VAL A 40 -10.22 10.90 -3.84
N THR A 41 -10.33 10.16 -2.76
CA THR A 41 -11.07 10.51 -1.56
C THR A 41 -10.10 10.85 -0.42
N LYS A 42 -10.62 11.26 0.75
CA LYS A 42 -9.77 11.51 1.91
C LYS A 42 -8.98 10.27 2.38
N CYS A 43 -9.46 9.06 2.05
CA CYS A 43 -8.80 7.80 2.42
C CYS A 43 -7.61 7.45 1.50
N ASP A 44 -7.48 8.16 0.38
CA ASP A 44 -6.52 7.90 -0.70
C ASP A 44 -5.30 8.82 -0.64
N MET A 45 -5.24 9.66 0.39
CA MET A 45 -4.24 10.71 0.57
C MET A 45 -3.48 10.51 1.88
N MET A 46 -2.17 10.71 1.86
CA MET A 46 -1.33 10.69 3.06
C MET A 46 -0.23 11.74 2.94
N PRO A 47 0.09 12.51 4.00
CA PRO A 47 1.28 13.36 4.00
C PRO A 47 2.55 12.55 3.72
N TRP A 48 3.38 13.01 2.80
CA TRP A 48 4.61 12.32 2.39
C TRP A 48 5.57 12.10 3.56
N GLU A 49 5.62 13.05 4.49
CA GLU A 49 6.42 12.95 5.71
C GLU A 49 5.96 11.83 6.65
N ASN A 50 4.69 11.40 6.54
CA ASN A 50 4.15 10.26 7.30
C ASN A 50 4.45 8.91 6.63
N VAL A 51 4.91 8.91 5.37
CA VAL A 51 5.36 7.69 4.69
C VAL A 51 6.78 7.40 5.13
N ASN A 52 6.98 6.28 5.82
CA ASN A 52 8.30 5.93 6.33
C ASN A 52 9.25 5.47 5.19
N GLU A 53 10.56 5.47 5.43
CA GLU A 53 11.55 5.12 4.39
C GLU A 53 11.41 3.71 3.82
N HIS A 54 10.98 2.74 4.63
CA HIS A 54 10.70 1.38 4.15
C HIS A 54 9.48 1.37 3.23
N GLN A 55 8.42 2.10 3.55
CA GLN A 55 7.25 2.24 2.67
C GLN A 55 7.61 2.94 1.35
N LYS A 56 8.46 3.98 1.41
CA LYS A 56 9.01 4.65 0.22
C LYS A 56 9.83 3.69 -0.64
N GLN A 57 10.61 2.80 -0.04
CA GLN A 57 11.32 1.74 -0.75
C GLN A 57 10.35 0.69 -1.33
N GLY A 58 9.33 0.31 -0.57
CA GLY A 58 8.28 -0.62 -0.97
C GLY A 58 7.56 -0.15 -2.22
N LEU A 59 7.18 1.14 -2.27
CA LEU A 59 6.57 1.79 -3.44
C LEU A 59 7.42 1.67 -4.70
N ARG A 60 8.76 1.65 -4.57
CA ARG A 60 9.68 1.60 -5.72
C ARG A 60 10.03 0.19 -6.17
N ARG A 61 9.94 -0.81 -5.29
CA ARG A 61 10.55 -2.14 -5.53
C ARG A 61 9.66 -3.33 -5.19
N HIS A 62 8.93 -3.30 -4.07
CA HIS A 62 8.28 -4.51 -3.54
C HIS A 62 6.78 -4.55 -3.77
N TYR A 63 6.09 -3.41 -3.72
CA TYR A 63 4.62 -3.40 -3.77
C TYR A 63 4.07 -3.85 -5.13
N GLU A 64 4.80 -3.63 -6.24
CA GLU A 64 4.39 -4.17 -7.55
C GLU A 64 4.41 -5.71 -7.57
N ALA A 65 5.41 -6.35 -6.95
CA ALA A 65 5.50 -7.81 -6.86
C ALA A 65 4.35 -8.43 -6.05
N GLY A 66 3.83 -7.67 -5.07
CA GLY A 66 2.71 -8.07 -4.22
C GLY A 66 1.33 -7.89 -4.86
N CYS A 67 1.21 -7.32 -6.06
CA CYS A 67 -0.09 -7.03 -6.69
C CYS A 67 -0.99 -8.25 -6.93
N ASN A 68 -0.41 -9.45 -6.99
CA ASN A 68 -1.15 -10.72 -7.10
C ASN A 68 -1.57 -11.30 -5.74
N CYS A 69 -1.03 -10.77 -4.64
CA CYS A 69 -1.40 -11.15 -3.29
C CYS A 69 -2.51 -10.23 -2.76
N THR A 70 -3.33 -10.77 -1.87
CA THR A 70 -4.36 -9.99 -1.15
C THR A 70 -3.93 -9.76 0.29
N ILE A 71 -4.11 -8.54 0.80
CA ILE A 71 -3.98 -8.29 2.24
C ILE A 71 -5.39 -8.38 2.83
N GLN A 72 -5.62 -9.37 3.68
CA GLN A 72 -6.92 -9.61 4.31
C GLN A 72 -6.99 -8.87 5.65
N SER A 73 -7.95 -7.96 5.80
CA SER A 73 -8.10 -7.20 7.04
C SER A 73 -8.82 -8.00 8.14
N GLU A 74 -8.52 -7.72 9.42
CA GLU A 74 -9.16 -8.36 10.59
C GLU A 74 -10.71 -8.31 10.55
N ASN A 75 -11.29 -7.26 9.94
CA ASN A 75 -12.74 -7.05 9.88
C ASN A 75 -13.41 -7.74 8.67
N GLU A 76 -12.63 -8.26 7.72
CA GLU A 76 -13.18 -9.10 6.66
C GLU A 76 -13.51 -10.47 7.25
N ARG A 77 -14.81 -10.81 7.33
CA ARG A 77 -15.22 -12.16 7.74
C ARG A 77 -14.43 -13.15 6.90
N ALA A 78 -13.71 -14.05 7.56
CA ALA A 78 -13.10 -15.20 6.90
C ALA A 78 -14.21 -15.92 6.11
N LEU A 79 -14.19 -15.76 4.79
CA LEU A 79 -15.02 -16.55 3.92
C LEU A 79 -14.49 -17.98 4.00
N VAL A 80 -15.35 -18.97 3.82
CA VAL A 80 -14.99 -20.39 3.95
C VAL A 80 -13.84 -20.79 3.00
N ASP A 81 -13.56 -19.96 1.99
CA ASP A 81 -12.41 -20.04 1.10
C ASP A 81 -11.53 -18.77 1.22
N ASP A 82 -10.74 -18.66 2.29
CA ASP A 82 -9.69 -17.62 2.35
C ASP A 82 -8.81 -17.75 1.09
N PRO A 83 -8.48 -16.65 0.39
CA PRO A 83 -7.70 -16.73 -0.83
C PRO A 83 -6.34 -17.37 -0.50
N VAL A 84 -5.97 -18.44 -1.25
CA VAL A 84 -4.68 -19.14 -1.06
C VAL A 84 -3.48 -18.18 -1.16
N GLN A 85 -3.68 -17.03 -1.82
CA GLN A 85 -2.71 -15.95 -2.01
C GLN A 85 -3.00 -14.72 -1.12
N ALA A 86 -3.23 -14.92 0.18
CA ALA A 86 -3.48 -13.82 1.12
C ALA A 86 -2.48 -13.75 2.29
N CYS A 87 -2.14 -12.53 2.70
CA CYS A 87 -1.51 -12.27 3.99
C CYS A 87 -2.53 -11.64 4.94
N ARG A 88 -2.66 -12.19 6.14
CA ARG A 88 -3.55 -11.64 7.16
C ARG A 88 -2.96 -10.39 7.79
N TRP A 89 -3.77 -9.35 7.86
CA TRP A 89 -3.52 -8.09 8.57
C TRP A 89 -4.26 -8.16 9.91
N ASP A 90 -3.71 -8.96 10.82
CA ASP A 90 -4.29 -9.29 12.10
C ASP A 90 -3.41 -8.74 13.24
N ARG A 91 -4.03 -8.00 14.16
CA ARG A 91 -3.35 -7.42 15.34
C ARG A 91 -3.45 -8.30 16.58
N SER A 92 -4.30 -9.32 16.58
CA SER A 92 -4.61 -10.12 17.75
C SER A 92 -3.41 -10.93 18.28
N GLN A 93 -2.42 -11.19 17.42
CA GLN A 93 -1.27 -12.05 17.74
C GLN A 93 0.03 -11.29 18.01
N LEU A 94 0.06 -9.96 17.87
CA LEU A 94 1.27 -9.14 18.01
C LEU A 94 1.06 -8.04 19.04
N SER A 95 2.11 -7.67 19.78
CA SER A 95 2.04 -6.43 20.57
C SER A 95 1.86 -5.22 19.64
N PRO A 96 1.31 -4.08 20.13
CA PRO A 96 1.11 -2.90 19.30
C PRO A 96 2.38 -2.41 18.59
N THR A 97 3.54 -2.55 19.24
CA THR A 97 4.85 -2.16 18.69
C THR A 97 5.29 -3.12 17.59
N GLU A 98 5.18 -4.44 17.80
CA GLU A 98 5.53 -5.45 16.80
C GLU A 98 4.60 -5.37 15.59
N TYR A 99 3.31 -5.15 15.84
CA TYR A 99 2.32 -4.89 14.81
C TYR A 99 2.74 -3.69 13.96
N SER A 100 2.95 -2.53 14.58
CA SER A 100 3.39 -1.31 13.89
C SER A 100 4.67 -1.53 13.09
N HIS A 101 5.68 -2.19 13.67
CA HIS A 101 6.92 -2.51 12.98
C HIS A 101 6.67 -3.39 11.75
N LEU A 102 5.92 -4.49 11.88
CA LEU A 102 5.67 -5.41 10.79
C LEU A 102 5.09 -4.69 9.56
N TYR A 103 4.03 -3.89 9.72
CA TYR A 103 3.40 -3.20 8.58
C TYR A 103 4.23 -2.06 8.03
N ASN A 104 5.03 -1.43 8.88
CA ASN A 104 5.90 -0.36 8.43
C ASN A 104 7.08 -0.87 7.61
N THR A 105 7.55 -2.10 7.84
CA THR A 105 8.77 -2.64 7.21
C THR A 105 8.53 -3.81 6.27
N SER A 106 7.28 -4.26 6.07
CA SER A 106 7.00 -5.48 5.30
C SER A 106 6.03 -5.26 4.15
N ALA A 107 6.11 -6.16 3.17
CA ALA A 107 5.19 -6.26 2.05
C ALA A 107 4.63 -7.69 1.97
N CYS A 108 3.37 -7.84 1.56
CA CYS A 108 2.79 -9.14 1.25
C CYS A 108 3.14 -9.49 -0.19
N ILE A 109 4.04 -10.45 -0.40
CA ILE A 109 4.55 -10.82 -1.74
C ILE A 109 4.50 -12.33 -1.95
N PRO A 110 4.44 -12.81 -3.21
CA PRO A 110 4.41 -14.24 -3.50
C PRO A 110 5.77 -14.86 -3.19
N VAL A 111 5.76 -15.96 -2.44
CA VAL A 111 6.94 -16.82 -2.20
C VAL A 111 6.87 -18.11 -3.03
N SER A 112 5.69 -18.45 -3.52
CA SER A 112 5.44 -19.53 -4.48
C SER A 112 4.17 -19.21 -5.29
N PRO A 113 3.86 -19.95 -6.38
CA PRO A 113 2.71 -19.66 -7.24
C PRO A 113 1.37 -19.53 -6.52
N PHE A 114 1.23 -20.11 -5.33
CA PHE A 114 -0.02 -20.10 -4.57
C PHE A 114 0.15 -19.64 -3.12
N VAL A 115 1.31 -19.11 -2.74
CA VAL A 115 1.56 -18.74 -1.33
C VAL A 115 2.11 -17.32 -1.28
N CYS A 116 1.43 -16.47 -0.52
CA CYS A 116 1.87 -15.12 -0.19
C CYS A 116 2.29 -15.04 1.28
N GLN A 117 3.34 -14.28 1.57
CA GLN A 117 3.84 -14.09 2.93
C GLN A 117 4.30 -12.66 3.14
N TRP A 118 4.25 -12.21 4.40
CA TRP A 118 4.90 -10.97 4.82
C TRP A 118 6.41 -11.14 4.71
N LYS A 119 7.05 -10.30 3.89
CA LYS A 119 8.50 -10.23 3.70
C LYS A 119 9.00 -8.84 4.02
N ASN A 120 10.18 -8.77 4.61
CA ASN A 120 10.80 -7.49 4.95
C ASN A 120 11.21 -6.76 3.66
N ILE A 121 10.89 -5.47 3.55
CA ILE A 121 11.20 -4.64 2.37
C ILE A 121 12.72 -4.43 2.17
N ASN A 122 13.52 -4.65 3.21
CA ASN A 122 14.98 -4.60 3.11
C ASN A 122 15.58 -5.88 2.53
N GLU A 123 14.81 -6.97 2.47
CA GLU A 123 15.25 -8.20 1.84
C GLU A 123 15.10 -8.10 0.31
N PRO A 124 16.01 -8.72 -0.45
CA PRO A 124 15.85 -8.88 -1.89
C PRO A 124 14.61 -9.74 -2.19
N ILE A 125 13.98 -9.45 -3.34
CA ILE A 125 12.83 -10.19 -3.88
C ILE A 125 13.32 -11.46 -4.58
#